data_AF-A0A821NZI8-F1
#
_entry.id   AF-A0A821NZI8-F1
#
_cell.length_a   1.000
_cell.length_b   1.000
_cell.length_c   1.000
_cell.angle_alpha   90.00
_cell.angle_beta   90.00
_cell.angle_gamma   90.00
#
_symmetry.space_group_name_H-M   'P 1'
#
loop_
_entity.id
_entity.type
_entity.pdbx_description
1 polymer ?
#
loop_
_entity_poly.entity_id
_entity_poly.type
_entity_poly.pdbx_seq_one_letter_code
_entity_poly.pdbx_strand_id
1 'polypeptide(L)'
;MDDLRKCQEEDKVVQEIKKNLRSKKNYFIENGILFRKQQPLTSVPFVPEGRIRADILKIYHDTPGNGAHFGRDKTTRKIQESYYWPTMITDIRNHLDSCLPCAQNNYRRQKLPGKLKPIQPP
;
A
#
# COMPACT_ATOMS: atom_id res chain seq x y z
N MET A 1 3.22 0.05 -17.75
CA MET A 1 3.63 -1.34 -17.38
C MET A 1 5.10 -1.60 -17.74
N ASP A 2 5.61 -1.02 -18.83
CA ASP A 2 7.05 -1.11 -19.19
C ASP A 2 8.00 -0.60 -18.10
N ASP A 3 7.61 0.45 -17.38
CA ASP A 3 8.43 1.01 -16.29
C ASP A 3 8.64 0.03 -15.13
N LEU A 4 7.63 -0.78 -14.81
CA LEU A 4 7.71 -1.79 -13.75
C LEU A 4 8.67 -2.92 -14.12
N ARG A 5 8.64 -3.36 -15.38
CA ARG A 5 9.55 -4.40 -15.87
C ARG A 5 11.00 -3.92 -15.79
N LYS A 6 11.29 -2.72 -16.28
CA LYS A 6 12.64 -2.13 -16.23
C LYS A 6 13.15 -1.99 -14.79
N CYS A 7 12.34 -1.42 -13.89
CA CYS A 7 12.73 -1.29 -12.49
C CYS A 7 13.00 -2.65 -11.83
N GLN A 8 12.24 -3.69 -12.21
CA GLN A 8 12.47 -5.04 -11.71
C GLN A 8 13.74 -5.71 -12.27
N GLU A 9 14.22 -5.30 -13.45
CA GLU A 9 15.47 -5.82 -14.00
C GLU A 9 16.68 -5.26 -13.26
N GLU A 10 16.63 -4.01 -12.83
CA GLU A 10 17.73 -3.33 -12.13
C GLU A 10 17.77 -3.60 -10.62
N ASP A 11 16.65 -4.03 -10.02
CA ASP A 11 16.52 -4.22 -8.58
C ASP A 11 17.20 -5.51 -8.08
N LYS A 12 18.14 -5.35 -7.12
CA LYS A 12 18.92 -6.46 -6.53
C LYS A 12 18.05 -7.50 -5.81
N VAL A 13 16.98 -7.07 -5.14
CA VAL A 13 16.07 -7.96 -4.39
C VAL A 13 15.27 -8.80 -5.38
N VAL A 14 14.79 -8.20 -6.46
CA VAL A 14 14.10 -8.94 -7.53
C VAL A 14 15.03 -9.97 -8.14
N GLN A 15 16.27 -9.61 -8.46
CA GLN A 15 17.26 -10.55 -9.00
C GLN A 15 17.55 -11.71 -8.03
N GLU A 16 17.64 -11.44 -6.74
CA GLU A 16 17.82 -12.48 -5.72
C GLU A 16 16.62 -13.43 -5.63
N ILE A 17 15.39 -12.90 -5.68
CA ILE A 17 14.17 -13.70 -5.70
C ILE A 17 14.11 -14.55 -6.97
N LYS A 18 14.47 -13.99 -8.13
CA LYS A 18 14.54 -14.72 -9.42
C LYS A 18 15.54 -15.87 -9.35
N LYS A 19 16.72 -15.67 -8.75
CA LYS A 19 17.72 -16.74 -8.52
C LYS A 19 17.21 -17.84 -7.59
N ASN A 20 16.43 -17.48 -6.58
CA ASN A 20 15.89 -18.40 -5.57
C ASN A 20 14.44 -18.86 -5.85
N LEU A 21 13.96 -18.72 -7.09
CA LEU A 21 12.57 -19.02 -7.44
C LEU A 21 12.21 -20.49 -7.18
N ARG A 22 13.18 -21.40 -7.33
CA ARG A 22 13.02 -22.84 -7.01
C ARG A 22 12.65 -23.09 -5.54
N SER A 23 13.22 -22.30 -4.63
CA SER A 23 12.95 -22.42 -3.19
C SER A 23 11.72 -21.62 -2.77
N LYS A 24 11.42 -20.50 -3.45
CA LYS A 24 10.29 -19.63 -3.12
C LYS A 24 9.07 -19.91 -4.00
N LYS A 25 8.35 -21.00 -3.69
CA LYS A 25 7.10 -21.44 -4.38
C LYS A 25 5.98 -20.39 -4.46
N ASN A 26 6.03 -19.36 -3.63
CA ASN A 26 5.04 -18.28 -3.59
C ASN A 26 5.31 -17.19 -4.63
N TYR A 27 6.38 -17.28 -5.42
CA TYR A 27 6.73 -16.31 -6.44
C TYR A 27 6.82 -16.99 -7.81
N PHE A 28 6.49 -16.26 -8.86
CA PHE A 28 6.63 -16.72 -10.24
C PHE A 28 6.87 -15.52 -11.16
N ILE A 29 7.37 -15.77 -12.36
CA ILE A 29 7.61 -14.73 -13.35
C ILE A 29 6.63 -14.93 -14.48
N GLU A 30 5.93 -13.89 -14.87
CA GLU A 30 5.00 -13.88 -16.00
C GLU A 30 5.26 -12.62 -16.82
N ASN A 31 5.44 -12.78 -18.15
CA ASN A 31 5.77 -11.67 -19.06
C ASN A 31 6.98 -10.81 -18.65
N GLY A 32 7.97 -11.43 -17.99
CA GLY A 32 9.17 -10.73 -17.49
C GLY A 32 8.98 -9.98 -16.16
N ILE A 33 7.77 -10.00 -15.59
CA ILE A 33 7.44 -9.38 -14.30
C ILE A 33 7.36 -10.47 -13.23
N LEU A 34 7.97 -10.23 -12.08
CA LEU A 34 7.88 -11.05 -10.89
C LEU A 34 6.52 -10.80 -10.21
N PHE A 35 5.77 -11.87 -10.00
CA PHE A 35 4.52 -11.91 -9.28
C PHE A 35 4.67 -12.73 -7.99
N ARG A 36 3.83 -12.40 -7.00
CA ARG A 36 3.65 -13.18 -5.78
C ARG A 36 2.25 -13.76 -5.75
N LYS A 37 2.15 -15.05 -5.46
CA LYS A 37 0.89 -15.75 -5.18
C LYS A 37 0.37 -15.30 -3.80
N GLN A 38 -0.80 -14.69 -3.79
CA GLN A 38 -1.60 -14.48 -2.59
C GLN A 38 -2.77 -15.47 -2.58
N GLN A 39 -2.96 -16.13 -1.43
CA GLN A 39 -4.17 -16.92 -1.19
C GLN A 39 -5.33 -15.95 -0.89
N PRO A 40 -6.56 -16.19 -1.37
CA PRO A 40 -7.06 -17.46 -1.90
C PRO A 40 -6.97 -17.67 -3.41
N LEU A 41 -6.74 -16.66 -4.27
CA LEU A 41 -6.60 -16.89 -5.73
C LEU A 41 -5.95 -15.75 -6.52
N THR A 42 -5.43 -14.72 -5.86
CA THR A 42 -4.91 -13.52 -6.54
C THR A 42 -3.39 -13.59 -6.66
N SER A 43 -2.88 -13.24 -7.83
CA SER A 43 -1.45 -13.04 -8.02
C SER A 43 -1.21 -11.56 -8.26
N VAL A 44 -0.30 -10.97 -7.48
CA VAL A 44 -0.02 -9.54 -7.54
C VAL A 44 1.43 -9.31 -7.95
N PRO A 45 1.70 -8.32 -8.82
CA PRO A 45 3.05 -7.97 -9.21
C PRO A 45 3.85 -7.47 -8.00
N PHE A 46 5.11 -7.91 -7.94
CA PHE A 46 6.07 -7.41 -6.96
C PHE A 46 6.54 -6.01 -7.35
N VAL A 47 6.56 -5.06 -6.42
CA VAL A 47 7.01 -3.70 -6.69
C VAL A 47 8.40 -3.48 -6.07
N PRO A 48 9.45 -3.31 -6.90
CA PRO A 48 10.80 -3.00 -6.40
C PRO A 48 10.84 -1.64 -5.71
N GLU A 49 11.94 -1.35 -5.01
CA GLU A 49 12.10 -0.05 -4.40
C GLU A 49 12.32 1.04 -5.46
N GLY A 50 11.72 2.21 -5.26
CA GLY A 50 11.88 3.34 -6.16
C GLY A 50 10.60 4.12 -6.42
N ARG A 51 10.63 4.93 -7.49
CA ARG A 51 9.57 5.89 -7.84
C ARG A 51 8.21 5.22 -8.04
N ILE A 52 8.19 3.99 -8.57
CA ILE A 52 6.95 3.25 -8.82
C ILE A 52 6.11 3.06 -7.55
N ARG A 53 6.73 2.83 -6.39
CA ARG A 53 5.99 2.74 -5.11
C ARG A 53 5.27 4.05 -4.82
N ALA A 54 5.95 5.18 -5.01
CA ALA A 54 5.39 6.51 -4.80
C ALA A 54 4.28 6.84 -5.81
N ASP A 55 4.45 6.47 -7.08
CA ASP A 55 3.41 6.66 -8.11
C ASP A 55 2.15 5.83 -7.81
N ILE A 56 2.30 4.56 -7.42
CA ILE A 56 1.16 3.72 -7.01
C ILE A 56 0.44 4.37 -5.83
N LEU A 57 1.17 4.79 -4.81
CA LEU A 57 0.59 5.46 -3.63
C LEU A 57 -0.20 6.70 -4.03
N LYS A 58 0.40 7.56 -4.86
CA LYS A 58 -0.23 8.79 -5.35
C LYS A 58 -1.48 8.50 -6.18
N ILE A 59 -1.43 7.54 -7.10
CA ILE A 59 -2.58 7.18 -7.94
C ILE A 59 -3.75 6.68 -7.08
N TYR A 60 -3.50 5.81 -6.11
CA TYR A 60 -4.54 5.26 -5.25
C TYR A 60 -5.03 6.23 -4.18
N HIS A 61 -4.23 7.25 -3.85
CA HIS A 61 -4.59 8.27 -2.86
C HIS A 61 -5.25 9.52 -3.47
N ASP A 62 -4.76 10.04 -4.60
CA ASP A 62 -5.19 11.32 -5.18
C ASP A 62 -6.30 11.16 -6.24
N THR A 63 -6.48 9.97 -6.82
CA THR A 63 -7.39 9.80 -7.96
C THR A 63 -8.85 9.58 -7.51
N PRO A 64 -9.82 10.42 -7.93
CA PRO A 64 -11.23 10.34 -7.56
C PRO A 64 -11.87 8.96 -7.77
N GLY A 65 -11.49 8.25 -8.84
CA GLY A 65 -12.01 6.92 -9.17
C GLY A 65 -11.32 5.75 -8.46
N ASN A 66 -10.10 5.93 -7.96
CA ASN A 66 -9.31 4.83 -7.41
C ASN A 66 -9.20 4.86 -5.88
N GLY A 67 -9.45 5.99 -5.23
CA GLY A 67 -9.34 6.05 -3.78
C GLY A 67 -9.14 7.43 -3.18
N ALA A 68 -9.49 8.52 -3.88
CA ALA A 68 -9.40 9.90 -3.36
C ALA A 68 -9.88 10.01 -1.91
N HIS A 69 -8.92 10.15 -1.00
CA HIS A 69 -9.13 10.26 0.44
C HIS A 69 -10.07 9.21 1.08
N PHE A 70 -10.25 8.04 0.44
CA PHE A 70 -10.85 6.90 1.11
C PHE A 70 -9.92 6.54 2.27
N GLY A 71 -10.39 6.64 3.51
CA GLY A 71 -9.52 6.54 4.69
C GLY A 71 -8.51 5.37 4.67
N ARG A 72 -7.43 5.51 5.43
CA ARG A 72 -6.23 4.65 5.47
C ARG A 72 -6.44 3.16 5.17
N ASP A 73 -7.39 2.52 5.83
CA ASP A 73 -7.68 1.09 5.65
C ASP A 73 -8.13 0.73 4.23
N LYS A 74 -8.95 1.58 3.60
CA LYS A 74 -9.47 1.33 2.25
C LYS A 74 -8.37 1.44 1.20
N THR A 75 -7.55 2.50 1.26
CA THR A 75 -6.39 2.65 0.35
C THR A 75 -5.42 1.48 0.54
N THR A 76 -5.13 1.11 1.79
CA THR A 76 -4.24 -0.02 2.09
C THR A 76 -4.74 -1.30 1.47
N ARG A 77 -6.02 -1.66 1.69
CA ARG A 77 -6.60 -2.90 1.17
C ARG A 77 -6.55 -2.95 -0.36
N LYS A 78 -6.91 -1.85 -1.02
CA LYS A 78 -6.97 -1.79 -2.49
C LYS A 78 -5.59 -1.93 -3.14
N ILE A 79 -4.56 -1.34 -2.51
CA ILE A 79 -3.17 -1.53 -2.96
C ILE A 79 -2.73 -2.97 -2.72
N GLN A 80 -3.04 -3.57 -1.57
CA GLN A 80 -2.71 -4.96 -1.26
C GLN A 80 -3.38 -5.98 -2.19
N GLU A 81 -4.56 -5.67 -2.70
CA GLU A 81 -5.27 -6.50 -3.69
C GLU A 81 -4.63 -6.42 -5.08
N SER A 82 -3.88 -5.36 -5.38
CA SER A 82 -3.35 -5.06 -6.72
C SER A 82 -1.83 -5.22 -6.84
N TYR A 83 -1.08 -5.04 -5.75
CA TYR A 83 0.39 -4.98 -5.72
C TYR A 83 0.95 -5.59 -4.44
N TYR A 84 2.24 -5.95 -4.46
CA TYR A 84 2.92 -6.40 -3.24
C TYR A 84 4.37 -5.93 -3.16
N TRP A 85 4.79 -5.49 -1.97
CA TRP A 85 6.19 -5.38 -1.57
C TRP A 85 6.33 -5.51 -0.04
N PRO A 86 7.51 -5.87 0.50
CA PRO A 86 7.65 -6.27 1.91
C PRO A 86 7.24 -5.18 2.92
N THR A 87 7.55 -3.92 2.63
CA THR A 87 7.32 -2.77 3.52
C THR A 87 6.04 -2.00 3.19
N MET A 88 5.18 -2.53 2.33
CA MET A 88 4.05 -1.77 1.76
C MET A 88 3.13 -1.16 2.80
N ILE A 89 2.86 -1.85 3.90
CA ILE A 89 2.02 -1.33 4.95
C ILE A 89 2.65 -0.08 5.57
N THR A 90 3.93 -0.11 5.90
CA THR A 90 4.64 1.03 6.49
C THR A 90 4.74 2.18 5.48
N ASP A 91 5.02 1.89 4.22
CA ASP A 91 5.14 2.90 3.16
C ASP A 91 3.81 3.61 2.90
N ILE A 92 2.71 2.86 2.81
CA ILE A 92 1.34 3.40 2.66
C ILE A 92 1.01 4.30 3.85
N ARG A 93 1.29 3.83 5.06
CA ARG A 93 1.05 4.58 6.29
C ARG A 93 1.79 5.93 6.30
N ASN A 94 3.09 5.90 6.05
CA ASN A 94 3.93 7.11 6.01
C ASN A 94 3.44 8.09 4.93
N HIS A 95 3.06 7.59 3.76
CA HIS A 95 2.54 8.43 2.68
C HIS A 95 1.21 9.10 3.07
N LEU A 96 0.29 8.35 3.66
CA LEU A 96 -1.01 8.89 4.08
C LEU A 96 -0.90 9.84 5.28
N ASP A 97 0.03 9.60 6.21
CA ASP A 97 0.33 10.51 7.32
C ASP A 97 0.92 11.84 6.81
N SER A 98 1.65 11.83 5.69
CA SER A 98 2.16 13.05 5.06
C SER A 98 1.08 13.88 4.35
N CYS A 99 -0.13 13.34 4.14
CA CYS A 99 -1.21 14.05 3.49
C CYS A 99 -1.95 14.98 4.46
N LEU A 100 -1.75 16.30 4.30
CA LEU A 100 -2.39 17.34 5.11
C LEU A 100 -3.93 17.23 5.16
N PRO A 101 -4.66 17.08 4.03
CA PRO A 101 -6.11 16.84 4.05
C PRO A 101 -6.54 15.62 4.89
N CYS A 102 -5.82 14.50 4.76
CA CYS A 102 -6.11 13.27 5.51
C CYS A 102 -5.81 13.45 7.01
N ALA A 103 -4.71 14.11 7.36
CA ALA A 103 -4.35 14.43 8.74
C ALA A 103 -5.40 15.32 9.42
N GLN A 104 -5.86 16.37 8.74
CA GLN A 104 -6.90 17.27 9.23
C GLN A 104 -8.25 16.55 9.43
N ASN A 105 -8.63 15.68 8.50
CA ASN A 105 -9.87 14.91 8.62
C ASN A 105 -9.82 13.88 9.77
N ASN A 106 -8.66 13.31 10.06
CA ASN A 106 -8.47 12.42 11.21
C ASN A 106 -8.54 13.17 12.55
N TYR A 107 -7.94 14.37 12.63
CA TYR A 107 -8.05 15.23 13.81
C TYR A 107 -9.51 15.59 14.13
N ARG A 108 -10.32 15.96 13.12
CA ARG A 108 -11.76 16.22 13.32
C ARG A 108 -12.56 15.00 13.80
N ARG A 109 -12.11 13.78 13.51
CA ARG A 109 -12.77 12.55 13.96
C ARG A 109 -12.39 12.12 15.37
N GLN A 110 -11.37 12.71 15.99
CA GLN A 110 -11.20 12.57 17.43
C GLN A 110 -12.41 13.23 18.10
N LYS A 111 -13.27 12.42 18.72
CA LYS A 111 -14.36 12.93 19.54
C LYS A 111 -13.78 13.94 20.51
N LEU A 112 -14.31 15.16 20.49
CA LEU A 112 -14.13 16.08 21.61
C LEU A 112 -14.52 15.30 22.89
N PRO A 113 -13.71 15.33 23.96
CA PRO A 113 -14.11 14.74 25.22
C PRO A 113 -15.48 15.31 25.59
N GLY A 114 -16.49 14.44 25.68
CA GLY A 114 -17.83 14.85 26.01
C GLY A 114 -17.81 15.56 27.36
N LYS A 115 -18.45 16.73 27.46
CA LYS A 115 -18.57 17.43 28.74
C LYS A 115 -19.29 16.51 29.71
N LEU A 116 -18.56 15.98 30.70
CA LEU A 116 -19.13 15.27 31.83
C LEU A 116 -20.07 16.27 32.53
N LYS A 117 -21.38 16.02 32.47
CA LYS A 117 -22.33 16.78 33.27
C LYS A 117 -22.20 16.28 34.71
N PRO A 118 -21.87 17.13 35.69
CA PRO A 118 -21.83 16.70 37.08
C PRO A 118 -23.24 16.26 37.51
N ILE A 119 -23.32 15.14 38.22
CA ILE A 119 -24.55 14.72 38.91
C ILE A 119 -24.81 15.71 40.05
N GLN A 120 -26.06 16.17 40.18
CA GLN A 120 -26.44 17.04 41.29
C GLN A 120 -26.59 16.18 42.56
N PRO A 121 -25.98 16.58 43.69
CA PRO A 121 -26.15 15.88 44.96
C PRO A 121 -27.61 16.00 45.47
N PRO A 122 -28.06 15.05 46.33
CA PRO A 122 -29.44 14.94 46.80
C PRO A 122 -29.90 16.12 47.68
#